data_AF-A0A183INV3-F1
#
_entry.id   AF-A0A183INV3-F1
#
_cell.length_a   1.000
_cell.length_b   1.000
_cell.length_c   1.000
_cell.angle_alpha   90.00
_cell.angle_beta   90.00
_cell.angle_gamma   90.00
#
_symmetry.space_group_name_H-M   'P 1'
#
loop_
_entity.id
_entity.type
_entity.pdbx_description
1 polymer ?
#
loop_
_entity_poly.entity_id
_entity_poly.type
_entity_poly.pdbx_seq_one_letter_code
_entity_poly.pdbx_strand_id
1 'polypeptide(L)'
;MLDVIACSQQPLFGRNPVCSGGRQLLLQRGSSENSRMSTEDAETKSVSCHAYMRAMPSDMCTSLTVQLSHECRCNSKKHISIDDAVMSLMDIIQKNGVYFELWLQKVLKGQAEHIFNITKVGDPDVLIFYLFPFISAVHRILFLRFVLVTALCDIINNIMKWMLHGERPYWWIYESGTYVVPPSLKQFPLSCETGPGSPSGHTMITTAVWYIVVWAYIKYVIGKSRQRFLLSTCAWCLYGLLFVLVAVSRLYIGAHFPHQVLLGGIIGFFFGWLFTRLQVGMLRMKHCLLTVLGLVILAVIVYNGMILCGVDPEWSVKLALKHCVDPSWVHLTTTPLNALFRDCGAIIGVGFAVESKYFIETSGVLHRDGSEVITSVVSLLLVQLCSHIPRPVHNLTLYYLGTFAQYCCITFVSVALVPYVVKTIWNLKQFPKSVGSMGPGLFRSMARRKVTANF
;
A
#
# COMPACT_ATOMS: atom_id res chain seq x y z
N MET A 1 -8.50 17.37 -10.22
CA MET A 1 -7.73 16.34 -9.46
C MET A 1 -8.36 14.96 -9.63
N LEU A 2 -9.69 14.85 -9.49
CA LEU A 2 -10.36 13.56 -9.27
C LEU A 2 -11.00 12.98 -10.56
N ASP A 3 -11.50 13.85 -11.43
CA ASP A 3 -12.15 13.50 -12.70
C ASP A 3 -11.20 12.78 -13.67
N VAL A 4 -9.90 13.05 -13.59
CA VAL A 4 -8.86 12.43 -14.43
C VAL A 4 -8.74 10.93 -14.14
N ILE A 5 -8.82 10.53 -12.86
CA ILE A 5 -8.78 9.12 -12.43
C ILE A 5 -10.14 8.44 -12.68
N ALA A 6 -11.24 9.20 -12.65
CA ALA A 6 -12.56 8.68 -13.04
C ALA A 6 -12.68 8.45 -14.57
N CYS A 7 -12.07 9.31 -15.39
CA CYS A 7 -12.08 9.18 -16.86
C CYS A 7 -11.27 7.97 -17.35
N SER A 8 -10.14 7.62 -16.73
CA SER A 8 -9.33 6.47 -17.17
C SER A 8 -9.99 5.11 -16.92
N GLN A 9 -11.13 5.05 -16.20
CA GLN A 9 -11.87 3.82 -15.91
C GLN A 9 -13.12 3.64 -16.79
N GLN A 10 -13.32 4.45 -17.83
CA GLN A 10 -14.43 4.25 -18.78
C GLN A 10 -14.09 3.18 -19.85
N PRO A 11 -14.95 2.17 -20.08
CA PRO A 11 -14.82 1.27 -21.22
C PRO A 11 -15.18 2.00 -22.53
N LEU A 12 -14.25 2.04 -23.48
CA LEU A 12 -14.40 2.72 -24.77
C LEU A 12 -15.38 1.99 -25.72
N PHE A 13 -16.68 2.19 -25.51
CA PHE A 13 -17.70 1.93 -26.54
C PHE A 13 -17.81 3.16 -27.47
N GLY A 14 -17.17 3.06 -28.63
CA GLY A 14 -16.98 4.21 -29.53
C GLY A 14 -18.15 4.51 -30.48
N ARG A 15 -18.10 5.73 -31.06
CA ARG A 15 -18.78 6.14 -32.30
C ARG A 15 -17.93 7.16 -33.04
N ASN A 16 -17.75 6.97 -34.35
CA ASN A 16 -17.15 7.97 -35.23
C ASN A 16 -18.16 9.07 -35.59
N PRO A 17 -17.68 10.32 -35.72
CA PRO A 17 -18.05 11.19 -36.83
C PRO A 17 -16.77 11.53 -37.63
N VAL A 18 -16.63 11.07 -38.88
CA VAL A 18 -17.25 11.65 -40.09
C VAL A 18 -16.82 13.11 -40.30
N CYS A 19 -15.95 13.32 -41.29
CA CYS A 19 -15.59 14.65 -41.77
C CYS A 19 -16.70 15.24 -42.65
N SER A 20 -17.10 16.48 -42.36
CA SER A 20 -17.94 17.32 -43.24
C SER A 20 -17.42 18.75 -43.19
N GLY A 21 -17.18 19.38 -44.35
CA GLY A 21 -16.67 20.75 -44.44
C GLY A 21 -17.77 21.80 -44.59
N GLY A 22 -17.47 23.05 -44.24
CA GLY A 22 -18.35 24.20 -44.43
C GLY A 22 -17.63 25.52 -44.14
N ARG A 23 -17.88 26.57 -44.95
CA ARG A 23 -17.34 27.92 -44.75
C ARG A 23 -18.38 28.80 -44.05
N GLN A 24 -17.94 29.74 -43.21
CA GLN A 24 -18.13 31.19 -43.48
C GLN A 24 -17.36 32.07 -42.48
N LEU A 25 -17.19 33.36 -42.83
CA LEU A 25 -16.52 34.39 -42.03
C LEU A 25 -17.56 35.23 -41.27
N LEU A 26 -17.12 35.97 -40.24
CA LEU A 26 -17.46 37.40 -40.08
C LEU A 26 -16.45 38.12 -39.16
N LEU A 27 -16.49 39.46 -39.16
CA LEU A 27 -15.48 40.38 -38.60
C LEU A 27 -16.13 41.49 -37.75
N GLN A 28 -15.57 41.78 -36.57
CA GLN A 28 -15.62 43.05 -35.80
C GLN A 28 -14.83 42.84 -34.48
N ARG A 29 -13.89 43.65 -33.96
CA ARG A 29 -13.32 45.01 -34.20
C ARG A 29 -13.87 46.15 -33.31
N GLY A 30 -13.10 46.47 -32.26
CA GLY A 30 -13.19 47.64 -31.34
C GLY A 30 -12.51 47.28 -30.00
N SER A 31 -11.49 47.97 -29.46
CA SER A 31 -11.40 49.36 -28.92
C SER A 31 -12.18 49.55 -27.60
N SER A 32 -11.66 50.14 -26.51
CA SER A 32 -10.41 50.90 -26.28
C SER A 32 -10.20 51.25 -24.78
N GLU A 33 -8.94 51.45 -24.33
CA GLU A 33 -8.52 52.39 -23.25
C GLU A 33 -9.07 52.18 -21.79
N ASN A 34 -8.57 52.79 -20.70
CA ASN A 34 -7.31 53.46 -20.32
C ASN A 34 -7.17 53.46 -18.77
N SER A 35 -5.96 53.33 -18.19
CA SER A 35 -5.69 53.76 -16.79
C SER A 35 -4.19 53.87 -16.44
N ARG A 36 -3.84 54.91 -15.66
CA ARG A 36 -2.52 55.19 -15.03
C ARG A 36 -2.50 54.59 -13.61
N MET A 37 -1.43 54.51 -12.80
CA MET A 37 -0.05 55.08 -12.74
C MET A 37 0.80 54.14 -11.80
N SER A 38 2.02 54.33 -11.29
CA SER A 38 3.07 55.40 -11.23
C SER A 38 4.45 54.76 -10.89
N THR A 39 5.50 55.58 -10.62
CA THR A 39 6.66 55.35 -9.71
C THR A 39 7.30 53.94 -9.65
N GLU A 40 8.46 53.68 -10.25
CA GLU A 40 9.84 54.01 -9.74
C GLU A 40 10.25 53.06 -8.58
N ASP A 41 11.41 52.37 -8.60
CA ASP A 41 12.76 52.83 -8.94
C ASP A 41 13.69 51.78 -9.64
N ALA A 42 14.95 52.17 -9.91
CA ALA A 42 16.16 51.31 -10.11
C ALA A 42 16.55 50.75 -11.51
N GLU A 43 17.03 51.66 -12.38
CA GLU A 43 18.17 51.54 -13.33
C GLU A 43 18.48 50.26 -14.16
N THR A 44 18.11 50.32 -15.43
CA THR A 44 19.02 50.41 -16.60
C THR A 44 20.23 49.46 -16.73
N LYS A 45 20.09 48.40 -17.58
CA LYS A 45 20.87 48.24 -18.83
C LYS A 45 20.45 47.00 -19.65
N SER A 46 19.63 47.22 -20.67
CA SER A 46 19.56 46.33 -21.83
C SER A 46 19.67 47.16 -23.12
N VAL A 47 20.55 46.76 -24.03
CA VAL A 47 20.74 47.45 -25.31
C VAL A 47 20.02 46.65 -26.39
N SER A 48 19.13 47.31 -27.13
CA SER A 48 18.34 46.70 -28.19
C SER A 48 19.19 46.35 -29.40
N CYS A 49 18.95 45.17 -29.98
CA CYS A 49 19.37 44.80 -31.33
C CYS A 49 18.18 44.34 -32.17
N HIS A 50 17.06 45.09 -32.13
CA HIS A 50 15.93 44.87 -33.03
C HIS A 50 16.02 45.79 -34.26
N ALA A 51 17.01 45.53 -35.12
CA ALA A 51 17.22 46.20 -36.40
C ALA A 51 17.67 45.20 -37.47
N TYR A 52 17.55 45.56 -38.76
CA TYR A 52 17.91 44.71 -39.92
C TYR A 52 17.14 43.38 -40.08
N MET A 53 15.82 43.48 -40.27
CA MET A 53 15.12 42.61 -41.23
C MET A 53 14.20 43.43 -42.14
N ARG A 54 14.75 43.92 -43.26
CA ARG A 54 14.02 44.35 -44.47
C ARG A 54 14.90 44.02 -45.69
N ALA A 55 14.24 43.85 -46.85
CA ALA A 55 14.83 43.46 -48.15
C ALA A 55 15.43 42.03 -48.20
N MET A 56 14.57 41.05 -48.49
CA MET A 56 14.95 39.89 -49.31
C MET A 56 14.50 40.14 -50.76
N PRO A 57 15.39 39.96 -51.73
CA PRO A 57 15.07 39.37 -53.02
C PRO A 57 15.33 37.87 -52.99
N SER A 58 14.64 37.10 -53.83
CA SER A 58 15.03 35.72 -54.14
C SER A 58 16.23 35.70 -55.09
N ASP A 59 17.24 34.85 -54.83
CA ASP A 59 17.77 33.88 -55.80
C ASP A 59 18.96 33.08 -55.22
N MET A 60 19.36 32.03 -55.96
CA MET A 60 20.50 31.12 -55.73
C MET A 60 20.51 30.29 -54.43
N CYS A 61 20.04 29.05 -54.55
CA CYS A 61 20.59 27.94 -53.76
C CYS A 61 22.06 27.65 -54.11
N THR A 62 22.75 26.94 -53.22
CA THR A 62 23.98 26.17 -53.48
C THR A 62 25.16 26.90 -54.13
N SER A 63 26.07 27.46 -53.31
CA SER A 63 27.50 27.05 -53.30
C SER A 63 28.36 27.92 -52.34
N LEU A 64 28.24 27.72 -51.02
CA LEU A 64 29.29 28.16 -50.08
C LEU A 64 29.35 27.35 -48.77
N THR A 65 29.28 26.03 -48.88
CA THR A 65 29.68 25.13 -47.79
C THR A 65 31.21 25.15 -47.66
N VAL A 66 31.73 24.93 -46.44
CA VAL A 66 33.17 24.73 -46.15
C VAL A 66 34.08 25.98 -46.26
N GLN A 67 33.88 26.99 -45.39
CA GLN A 67 35.02 27.70 -44.77
C GLN A 67 34.76 28.53 -43.48
N LEU A 68 33.55 28.52 -42.90
CA LEU A 68 33.23 29.27 -41.66
C LEU A 68 32.68 28.39 -40.50
N SER A 69 33.15 27.15 -40.40
CA SER A 69 32.81 26.21 -39.30
C SER A 69 33.93 26.04 -38.26
N HIS A 70 35.00 26.84 -38.35
CA HIS A 70 36.01 27.04 -37.31
C HIS A 70 35.95 28.49 -36.81
N GLU A 71 36.43 28.74 -35.60
CA GLU A 71 36.58 30.07 -34.97
C GLU A 71 35.31 30.83 -34.54
N CYS A 72 34.28 30.12 -34.09
CA CYS A 72 33.28 30.69 -33.15
C CYS A 72 33.25 29.98 -31.77
N ARG A 73 34.39 29.48 -31.28
CA ARG A 73 34.54 29.01 -29.88
C ARG A 73 34.85 30.18 -28.94
N CYS A 74 33.97 31.18 -28.90
CA CYS A 74 34.13 32.30 -27.97
C CYS A 74 33.85 31.85 -26.54
N ASN A 75 34.81 32.07 -25.64
CA ASN A 75 34.91 31.42 -24.34
C ASN A 75 33.97 32.06 -23.28
N SER A 76 32.66 31.80 -23.42
CA SER A 76 31.74 32.03 -22.30
C SER A 76 32.03 31.01 -21.21
N LYS A 77 32.66 31.46 -20.12
CA LYS A 77 32.87 30.67 -18.91
C LYS A 77 31.52 30.32 -18.30
N LYS A 78 30.96 29.17 -18.64
CA LYS A 78 30.15 28.44 -17.66
C LYS A 78 31.04 28.21 -16.45
N HIS A 79 30.71 28.86 -15.34
CA HIS A 79 30.96 28.25 -14.05
C HIS A 79 30.17 26.95 -14.03
N ILE A 80 30.86 25.85 -14.33
CA ILE A 80 30.43 24.52 -13.88
C ILE A 80 30.48 24.63 -12.36
N SER A 81 29.33 24.51 -11.68
CA SER A 81 29.41 24.46 -10.23
C SER A 81 30.11 23.17 -9.83
N ILE A 82 30.86 23.19 -8.75
CA ILE A 82 31.47 21.95 -8.22
C ILE A 82 30.36 20.98 -7.77
N ASP A 83 29.15 21.49 -7.53
CA ASP A 83 27.93 20.72 -7.27
C ASP A 83 27.45 19.90 -8.49
N ASP A 84 27.66 20.38 -9.74
CA ASP A 84 27.19 19.71 -10.97
C ASP A 84 27.86 18.34 -11.21
N ALA A 85 28.95 18.04 -10.50
CA ALA A 85 29.73 16.82 -10.65
C ALA A 85 29.50 15.77 -9.54
N VAL A 86 28.76 16.12 -8.48
CA VAL A 86 28.54 15.23 -7.33
C VAL A 86 27.14 14.61 -7.41
N MET A 87 27.05 13.41 -8.02
CA MET A 87 25.88 12.54 -7.80
C MET A 87 25.63 12.40 -6.30
N SER A 88 24.40 12.59 -5.83
CA SER A 88 24.11 12.42 -4.41
C SER A 88 24.29 10.95 -4.00
N LEU A 89 24.55 10.71 -2.71
CA LEU A 89 24.63 9.34 -2.19
C LEU A 89 23.35 8.53 -2.49
N MET A 90 22.19 9.19 -2.52
CA MET A 90 20.93 8.54 -2.87
C MET A 90 20.87 8.18 -4.36
N ASP A 91 21.31 9.06 -5.26
CA ASP A 91 21.37 8.74 -6.70
C ASP A 91 22.31 7.57 -6.99
N ILE A 92 23.44 7.48 -6.27
CA ILE A 92 24.37 6.35 -6.38
C ILE A 92 23.69 5.05 -5.91
N ILE A 93 22.98 5.09 -4.77
CA ILE A 93 22.24 3.94 -4.23
C ILE A 93 21.10 3.53 -5.16
N GLN A 94 20.36 4.48 -5.73
CA GLN A 94 19.24 4.23 -6.65
C GLN A 94 19.74 3.70 -8.00
N LYS A 95 20.80 4.29 -8.59
CA LYS A 95 21.45 3.81 -9.82
C LYS A 95 21.95 2.36 -9.68
N ASN A 96 22.57 2.03 -8.56
CA ASN A 96 22.98 0.67 -8.24
C ASN A 96 21.78 -0.28 -8.01
N GLY A 97 20.68 0.24 -7.46
CA GLY A 97 19.39 -0.45 -7.40
C GLY A 97 18.87 -0.82 -8.79
N VAL A 98 18.76 0.15 -9.72
CA VAL A 98 18.35 -0.09 -11.11
C VAL A 98 19.26 -1.12 -11.79
N TYR A 99 20.58 -1.04 -11.62
CA TYR A 99 21.49 -2.05 -12.18
C TYR A 99 21.23 -3.46 -11.61
N PHE A 100 20.95 -3.59 -10.32
CA PHE A 100 20.57 -4.86 -9.71
C PHE A 100 19.23 -5.39 -10.22
N GLU A 101 18.23 -4.51 -10.38
CA GLU A 101 16.89 -4.86 -10.89
C GLU A 101 16.96 -5.30 -12.36
N LEU A 102 17.73 -4.61 -13.20
CA LEU A 102 17.98 -5.01 -14.60
C LEU A 102 18.71 -6.36 -14.70
N TRP A 103 19.71 -6.59 -13.84
CA TRP A 103 20.38 -7.89 -13.73
C TRP A 103 19.39 -8.99 -13.31
N LEU A 104 18.55 -8.72 -12.31
CA LEU A 104 17.55 -9.66 -11.80
C LEU A 104 16.48 -9.99 -12.86
N GLN A 105 15.99 -9.00 -13.60
CA GLN A 105 15.08 -9.19 -14.74
C GLN A 105 15.71 -9.95 -15.91
N LYS A 106 17.04 -9.83 -16.10
CA LYS A 106 17.80 -10.58 -17.11
C LYS A 106 18.02 -12.05 -16.71
N VAL A 107 18.37 -12.30 -15.44
CA VAL A 107 18.60 -13.65 -14.90
C VAL A 107 17.29 -14.44 -14.79
N LEU A 108 16.24 -13.81 -14.26
CA LEU A 108 14.91 -14.43 -14.09
C LEU A 108 13.99 -14.16 -15.30
N LYS A 109 14.56 -14.12 -16.51
CA LYS A 109 13.81 -13.94 -17.76
C LYS A 109 12.88 -15.14 -17.99
N GLY A 110 11.58 -14.87 -18.16
CA GLY A 110 10.54 -15.89 -18.34
C GLY A 110 9.92 -16.41 -17.04
N GLN A 111 10.46 -16.07 -15.87
CA GLN A 111 9.95 -16.53 -14.55
C GLN A 111 8.89 -15.60 -13.94
N ALA A 112 8.34 -14.67 -14.72
CA ALA A 112 7.49 -13.59 -14.23
C ALA A 112 6.23 -14.09 -13.48
N GLU A 113 5.55 -15.11 -13.99
CA GLU A 113 4.34 -15.66 -13.33
C GLU A 113 4.62 -16.27 -11.96
N HIS A 114 5.72 -17.03 -11.83
CA HIS A 114 6.17 -17.57 -10.55
C HIS A 114 6.49 -16.44 -9.55
N ILE A 115 7.12 -15.36 -10.03
CA ILE A 115 7.46 -14.20 -9.21
C ILE A 115 6.21 -13.39 -8.82
N PHE A 116 5.21 -13.27 -9.69
CA PHE A 116 3.91 -12.67 -9.33
C PHE A 116 3.19 -13.49 -8.27
N ASN A 117 3.26 -14.82 -8.34
CA ASN A 117 2.66 -15.69 -7.33
C ASN A 117 3.41 -15.60 -5.98
N ILE A 118 4.74 -15.41 -5.98
CA ILE A 118 5.51 -15.06 -4.77
C ILE A 118 5.09 -13.70 -4.21
N THR A 119 4.95 -12.67 -5.05
CA THR A 119 4.45 -11.34 -4.61
C THR A 119 3.05 -11.44 -4.01
N LYS A 120 2.14 -12.22 -4.60
CA LYS A 120 0.80 -12.48 -4.04
C LYS A 120 0.85 -13.17 -2.68
N VAL A 121 1.78 -14.10 -2.45
CA VAL A 121 1.93 -14.73 -1.12
C VAL A 121 2.48 -13.75 -0.07
N GLY A 122 3.24 -12.75 -0.50
CA GLY A 122 3.69 -11.61 0.32
C GLY A 122 2.75 -10.39 0.32
N ASP A 123 1.55 -10.51 -0.23
CA ASP A 123 0.57 -9.44 -0.32
C ASP A 123 -0.22 -9.33 1.01
N PRO A 124 -0.27 -8.15 1.64
CA PRO A 124 -1.09 -7.90 2.83
C PRO A 124 -2.54 -8.38 2.67
N ASP A 125 -3.15 -8.17 1.50
CA ASP A 125 -4.54 -8.54 1.27
C ASP A 125 -4.69 -10.07 1.27
N VAL A 126 -3.76 -10.82 0.66
CA VAL A 126 -3.78 -12.30 0.68
C VAL A 126 -3.57 -12.86 2.09
N LEU A 127 -2.77 -12.21 2.93
CA LEU A 127 -2.64 -12.56 4.35
C LEU A 127 -3.97 -12.30 5.11
N ILE A 128 -4.66 -11.19 4.82
CA ILE A 128 -5.97 -10.84 5.38
C ILE A 128 -7.10 -11.76 4.86
N PHE A 129 -7.03 -12.25 3.62
CA PHE A 129 -8.02 -13.17 3.07
C PHE A 129 -7.84 -14.60 3.61
N TYR A 130 -6.63 -15.17 3.57
CA TYR A 130 -6.44 -16.61 3.80
C TYR A 130 -5.95 -16.97 5.21
N LEU A 131 -4.97 -16.24 5.75
CA LEU A 131 -4.34 -16.59 7.03
C LEU A 131 -5.20 -16.16 8.23
N PHE A 132 -5.89 -15.02 8.10
CA PHE A 132 -6.74 -14.45 9.15
C PHE A 132 -7.91 -15.36 9.56
N PRO A 133 -8.75 -15.91 8.66
CA PRO A 133 -9.80 -16.87 9.02
C PRO A 133 -9.30 -18.09 9.79
N PHE A 134 -8.17 -18.67 9.38
CA PHE A 134 -7.57 -19.82 10.04
C PHE A 134 -7.08 -19.49 11.46
N ILE A 135 -6.40 -18.35 11.65
CA ILE A 135 -5.94 -17.92 12.98
C ILE A 135 -7.12 -17.49 13.86
N SER A 136 -8.16 -16.87 13.29
CA SER A 136 -9.42 -16.58 13.99
C SER A 136 -10.02 -17.85 14.58
N ALA A 137 -10.11 -18.92 13.79
CA ALA A 137 -10.60 -20.20 14.26
C ALA A 137 -9.77 -20.74 15.46
N VAL A 138 -8.45 -20.88 15.29
CA VAL A 138 -7.59 -21.59 16.25
C VAL A 138 -7.38 -20.82 17.56
N HIS A 139 -7.08 -19.51 17.55
CA HIS A 139 -6.75 -18.79 18.79
C HIS A 139 -7.11 -17.29 18.76
N ARG A 140 -8.20 -16.93 19.44
CA ARG A 140 -8.75 -15.56 19.59
C ARG A 140 -7.69 -14.47 19.83
N ILE A 141 -6.85 -14.61 20.87
CA ILE A 141 -5.84 -13.59 21.25
C ILE A 141 -4.68 -13.54 20.23
N LEU A 142 -4.40 -14.66 19.53
CA LEU A 142 -3.46 -14.64 18.42
C LEU A 142 -4.05 -13.87 17.23
N PHE A 143 -5.31 -14.11 16.90
CA PHE A 143 -6.00 -13.39 15.83
C PHE A 143 -6.01 -11.87 16.05
N LEU A 144 -6.31 -11.42 17.28
CA LEU A 144 -6.21 -10.00 17.64
C LEU A 144 -4.82 -9.41 17.39
N ARG A 145 -3.73 -10.17 17.64
CA ARG A 145 -2.36 -9.71 17.33
C ARG A 145 -2.15 -9.55 15.82
N PHE A 146 -2.69 -10.45 15.00
CA PHE A 146 -2.52 -10.42 13.55
C PHE A 146 -3.26 -9.26 12.89
N VAL A 147 -4.53 -9.04 13.26
CA VAL A 147 -5.31 -7.91 12.73
C VAL A 147 -4.66 -6.59 13.12
N LEU A 148 -4.29 -6.42 14.40
CA LEU A 148 -3.66 -5.19 14.88
C LEU A 148 -2.27 -4.96 14.28
N VAL A 149 -1.38 -5.95 14.25
CA VAL A 149 -0.02 -5.72 13.69
C VAL A 149 -0.09 -5.37 12.21
N THR A 150 -1.03 -5.96 11.46
CA THR A 150 -1.18 -5.69 10.01
C THR A 150 -1.68 -4.27 9.77
N ALA A 151 -2.80 -3.88 10.39
CA ALA A 151 -3.37 -2.54 10.25
C ALA A 151 -2.43 -1.44 10.77
N LEU A 152 -1.71 -1.69 11.87
CA LEU A 152 -0.77 -0.71 12.43
C LEU A 152 0.52 -0.63 11.61
N CYS A 153 1.01 -1.75 11.05
CA CYS A 153 2.11 -1.70 10.10
C CYS A 153 1.73 -0.94 8.83
N ASP A 154 0.54 -1.15 8.26
CA ASP A 154 0.18 -0.49 7.00
C ASP A 154 -0.06 1.01 7.18
N ILE A 155 -0.80 1.45 8.22
CA ILE A 155 -0.92 2.89 8.52
C ILE A 155 0.47 3.53 8.70
N ILE A 156 1.34 2.91 9.51
CA ILE A 156 2.67 3.49 9.80
C ILE A 156 3.57 3.43 8.55
N ASN A 157 3.45 2.40 7.71
CA ASN A 157 4.13 2.36 6.40
C ASN A 157 3.68 3.52 5.50
N ASN A 158 2.38 3.81 5.45
CA ASN A 158 1.83 4.88 4.62
C ASN A 158 2.14 6.29 5.16
N ILE A 159 2.19 6.48 6.50
CA ILE A 159 2.71 7.70 7.11
C ILE A 159 4.21 7.87 6.82
N MET A 160 5.01 6.81 6.95
CA MET A 160 6.44 6.86 6.63
C MET A 160 6.71 7.11 5.14
N LYS A 161 5.85 6.63 4.23
CA LYS A 161 5.91 6.95 2.80
C LYS A 161 5.79 8.45 2.51
N TRP A 162 4.88 9.14 3.19
CA TRP A 162 4.80 10.59 3.12
C TRP A 162 6.06 11.26 3.70
N MET A 163 6.51 10.83 4.88
CA MET A 163 7.69 11.42 5.55
C MET A 163 9.02 11.21 4.81
N LEU A 164 9.20 10.06 4.13
CA LEU A 164 10.46 9.68 3.47
C LEU A 164 10.52 10.06 1.99
N HIS A 165 9.41 10.54 1.41
CA HIS A 165 9.32 11.02 0.02
C HIS A 165 10.00 10.10 -1.02
N GLY A 166 9.88 8.79 -0.83
CA GLY A 166 10.70 7.81 -1.54
C GLY A 166 10.30 7.61 -3.00
N GLU A 167 11.24 7.80 -3.91
CA GLU A 167 11.10 7.50 -5.35
C GLU A 167 10.89 6.01 -5.66
N ARG A 168 10.34 5.67 -6.83
CA ARG A 168 10.26 4.29 -7.33
C ARG A 168 11.11 4.10 -8.59
N PRO A 169 11.71 2.91 -8.81
CA PRO A 169 12.62 2.67 -9.94
C PRO A 169 12.02 3.04 -11.30
N TYR A 170 10.77 2.66 -11.57
CA TYR A 170 10.16 2.80 -12.89
C TYR A 170 9.87 4.24 -13.34
N TRP A 171 9.77 5.21 -12.43
CA TRP A 171 9.68 6.65 -12.77
C TRP A 171 11.01 7.37 -12.54
N TRP A 172 11.81 6.95 -11.56
CA TRP A 172 13.10 7.57 -11.23
C TRP A 172 14.11 7.51 -12.38
N ILE A 173 14.11 6.43 -13.19
CA ILE A 173 14.96 6.34 -14.39
C ILE A 173 14.70 7.42 -15.45
N TYR A 174 13.54 8.11 -15.38
CA TYR A 174 13.17 9.19 -16.28
C TYR A 174 13.33 10.59 -15.65
N GLU A 175 12.91 10.76 -14.39
CA GLU A 175 12.92 12.09 -13.74
C GLU A 175 14.29 12.49 -13.14
N SER A 176 15.15 11.53 -12.80
CA SER A 176 16.40 11.79 -12.05
C SER A 176 17.52 12.49 -12.83
N GLY A 177 17.38 12.67 -14.15
CA GLY A 177 18.46 13.17 -15.02
C GLY A 177 19.71 12.28 -15.12
N THR A 178 19.79 11.19 -14.33
CA THR A 178 20.98 10.33 -14.19
C THR A 178 21.29 9.49 -15.44
N TYR A 179 20.34 9.40 -16.38
CA TYR A 179 20.46 8.64 -17.63
C TYR A 179 20.15 9.52 -18.84
N VAL A 180 21.13 9.69 -19.74
CA VAL A 180 20.92 10.34 -21.06
C VAL A 180 19.99 9.52 -21.95
N VAL A 181 20.03 8.19 -21.80
CA VAL A 181 19.08 7.24 -22.37
C VAL A 181 18.62 6.32 -21.23
N PRO A 182 17.36 6.41 -20.78
CA PRO A 182 16.83 5.56 -19.71
C PRO A 182 16.95 4.06 -20.05
N PRO A 183 17.37 3.22 -19.10
CA PRO A 183 17.46 1.77 -19.34
C PRO A 183 16.08 1.14 -19.47
N SER A 184 15.98 0.07 -20.27
CA SER A 184 14.74 -0.68 -20.47
C SER A 184 14.41 -1.59 -19.27
N LEU A 185 14.03 -0.96 -18.15
CA LEU A 185 13.45 -1.63 -16.98
C LEU A 185 12.01 -2.04 -17.30
N LYS A 186 11.67 -3.32 -17.11
CA LYS A 186 10.31 -3.80 -17.37
C LYS A 186 9.36 -3.43 -16.24
N GLN A 187 8.19 -2.93 -16.63
CA GLN A 187 7.04 -2.77 -15.76
C GLN A 187 6.06 -3.93 -15.94
N PHE A 188 5.22 -4.14 -14.93
CA PHE A 188 4.16 -5.14 -14.86
C PHE A 188 2.95 -4.54 -14.12
N PRO A 189 1.76 -5.16 -14.12
CA PRO A 189 0.59 -4.64 -13.40
C PRO A 189 0.82 -4.38 -11.90
N LEU A 190 1.74 -5.09 -11.27
CA LEU A 190 2.11 -4.93 -9.85
C LEU A 190 3.21 -3.86 -9.60
N SER A 191 3.68 -3.19 -10.65
CA SER A 191 4.68 -2.10 -10.57
C SER A 191 4.02 -0.77 -10.22
N CYS A 192 2.85 -0.46 -10.80
CA CYS A 192 2.26 0.88 -10.83
C CYS A 192 1.44 1.27 -9.57
N GLU A 193 1.96 0.94 -8.39
CA GLU A 193 1.39 1.38 -7.11
C GLU A 193 1.46 2.92 -6.99
N THR A 194 0.36 3.54 -6.54
CA THR A 194 0.21 5.02 -6.48
C THR A 194 0.99 5.71 -5.36
N GLY A 195 1.28 5.02 -4.26
CA GLY A 195 1.99 5.61 -3.11
C GLY A 195 3.52 5.67 -3.28
N PRO A 196 4.24 6.47 -2.47
CA PRO A 196 5.71 6.51 -2.47
C PRO A 196 6.38 5.14 -2.22
N GLY A 197 7.62 5.00 -2.67
CA GLY A 197 8.38 3.74 -2.67
C GLY A 197 9.03 3.35 -1.34
N SER A 198 9.34 4.30 -0.44
CA SER A 198 10.08 4.00 0.82
C SER A 198 9.20 4.19 2.06
N PRO A 199 9.04 3.21 2.96
CA PRO A 199 9.55 1.82 2.92
C PRO A 199 8.59 0.89 2.16
N SER A 200 9.07 -0.30 1.75
CA SER A 200 8.19 -1.28 1.10
C SER A 200 7.18 -1.89 2.10
N GLY A 201 5.89 -1.63 1.88
CA GLY A 201 4.81 -2.15 2.73
C GLY A 201 4.67 -3.67 2.67
N HIS A 202 4.85 -4.26 1.50
CA HIS A 202 4.84 -5.72 1.30
C HIS A 202 5.87 -6.43 2.18
N THR A 203 7.12 -5.95 2.20
CA THR A 203 8.16 -6.57 3.02
C THR A 203 7.95 -6.27 4.50
N MET A 204 7.52 -5.05 4.85
CA MET A 204 7.23 -4.66 6.24
C MET A 204 6.11 -5.52 6.87
N ILE A 205 4.97 -5.65 6.19
CA ILE A 205 3.82 -6.40 6.70
C ILE A 205 4.11 -7.91 6.70
N THR A 206 4.70 -8.46 5.63
CA THR A 206 5.12 -9.87 5.60
C THR A 206 6.05 -10.19 6.76
N THR A 207 7.07 -9.36 7.00
CA THR A 207 8.06 -9.58 8.06
C THR A 207 7.42 -9.50 9.45
N ALA A 208 6.52 -8.54 9.68
CA ALA A 208 5.80 -8.42 10.94
C ALA A 208 4.87 -9.60 11.22
N VAL A 209 4.03 -9.96 10.24
CA VAL A 209 3.03 -11.03 10.36
C VAL A 209 3.69 -12.40 10.57
N TRP A 210 4.66 -12.77 9.72
CA TRP A 210 5.30 -14.08 9.79
C TRP A 210 6.23 -14.24 11.00
N TYR A 211 6.75 -13.15 11.58
CA TYR A 211 7.45 -13.22 12.88
C TYR A 211 6.51 -13.72 13.98
N ILE A 212 5.26 -13.24 14.02
CA ILE A 212 4.26 -13.71 14.99
C ILE A 212 3.83 -15.15 14.67
N VAL A 213 3.75 -15.56 13.39
CA VAL A 213 3.50 -16.97 13.01
C VAL A 213 4.58 -17.89 13.62
N VAL A 214 5.86 -17.59 13.39
CA VAL A 214 6.97 -18.41 13.90
C VAL A 214 7.03 -18.41 15.43
N TRP A 215 6.87 -17.23 16.06
CA TRP A 215 6.77 -17.14 17.53
C TRP A 215 5.62 -17.98 18.09
N ALA A 216 4.45 -17.94 17.46
CA ALA A 216 3.28 -18.68 17.90
C ALA A 216 3.46 -20.19 17.71
N TYR A 217 4.02 -20.62 16.57
CA TYR A 217 4.36 -22.03 16.32
C TYR A 217 5.34 -22.56 17.38
N ILE A 218 6.42 -21.82 17.67
CA ILE A 218 7.41 -22.20 18.70
C ILE A 218 6.77 -22.23 20.10
N LYS A 219 5.91 -21.25 20.43
CA LYS A 219 5.31 -21.12 21.76
C LYS A 219 4.19 -22.12 22.03
N TYR A 220 3.26 -22.28 21.09
CA TYR A 220 2.01 -23.01 21.29
C TYR A 220 2.01 -24.44 20.71
N VAL A 221 2.85 -24.74 19.70
CA VAL A 221 2.92 -26.06 19.06
C VAL A 221 4.17 -26.83 19.51
N ILE A 222 5.35 -26.21 19.44
CA ILE A 222 6.61 -26.88 19.83
C ILE A 222 6.75 -26.98 21.37
N GLY A 223 6.40 -25.90 22.11
CA GLY A 223 6.32 -25.90 23.57
C GLY A 223 7.62 -26.32 24.27
N LYS A 224 7.63 -27.50 24.90
CA LYS A 224 8.79 -28.11 25.59
C LYS A 224 9.35 -29.37 24.88
N SER A 225 9.07 -29.56 23.59
CA SER A 225 9.55 -30.73 22.82
C SER A 225 11.08 -30.89 22.83
N ARG A 226 11.56 -32.13 22.89
CA ARG A 226 12.99 -32.48 22.75
C ARG A 226 13.59 -32.01 21.42
N GLN A 227 12.76 -31.90 20.37
CA GLN A 227 13.17 -31.41 19.05
C GLN A 227 13.11 -29.87 18.92
N ARG A 228 12.83 -29.14 20.01
CA ARG A 228 12.57 -27.68 19.96
C ARG A 228 13.66 -26.87 19.27
N PHE A 229 14.94 -27.20 19.48
CA PHE A 229 16.04 -26.50 18.82
C PHE A 229 15.92 -26.62 17.29
N LEU A 230 15.91 -27.85 16.76
CA LEU A 230 15.80 -28.13 15.33
C LEU A 230 14.55 -27.47 14.71
N LEU A 231 13.37 -27.71 15.28
CA LEU A 231 12.11 -27.20 14.73
C LEU A 231 12.00 -25.67 14.80
N SER A 232 12.58 -25.02 15.82
CA SER A 232 12.65 -23.55 15.90
C SER A 232 13.61 -23.00 14.84
N THR A 233 14.77 -23.62 14.67
CA THR A 233 15.76 -23.22 13.64
C THR A 233 15.16 -23.35 12.24
N CYS A 234 14.51 -24.49 11.91
CA CYS A 234 13.81 -24.66 10.64
C CYS A 234 12.74 -23.58 10.41
N ALA A 235 11.95 -23.23 11.44
CA ALA A 235 10.93 -22.18 11.32
C ALA A 235 11.54 -20.78 11.07
N TRP A 236 12.64 -20.43 11.73
CA TRP A 236 13.36 -19.18 11.47
C TRP A 236 14.05 -19.15 10.09
N CYS A 237 14.59 -20.28 9.62
CA CYS A 237 15.13 -20.39 8.27
C CYS A 237 14.05 -20.22 7.19
N LEU A 238 12.86 -20.82 7.36
CA LEU A 238 11.72 -20.65 6.46
C LEU A 238 11.22 -19.20 6.43
N TYR A 239 11.19 -18.53 7.58
CA TYR A 239 10.87 -17.10 7.68
C TYR A 239 11.90 -16.22 6.96
N GLY A 240 13.20 -16.49 7.13
CA GLY A 240 14.26 -15.79 6.40
C GLY A 240 14.18 -15.99 4.88
N LEU A 241 13.90 -17.23 4.45
CA LEU A 241 13.68 -17.56 3.03
C LEU A 241 12.46 -16.82 2.47
N LEU A 242 11.33 -16.80 3.19
CA LEU A 242 10.12 -16.08 2.77
C LEU A 242 10.37 -14.57 2.64
N PHE A 243 11.09 -13.96 3.59
CA PHE A 243 11.50 -12.56 3.48
C PHE A 243 12.34 -12.32 2.21
N VAL A 244 13.34 -13.17 1.94
CA VAL A 244 14.18 -13.05 0.73
C VAL A 244 13.35 -13.23 -0.55
N LEU A 245 12.42 -14.18 -0.60
CA LEU A 245 11.55 -14.40 -1.76
C LEU A 245 10.67 -13.19 -2.06
N VAL A 246 10.00 -12.63 -1.04
CA VAL A 246 9.15 -11.42 -1.20
C VAL A 246 10.00 -10.18 -1.49
N ALA A 247 11.18 -10.04 -0.86
CA ALA A 247 12.14 -8.99 -1.18
C ALA A 247 12.54 -9.02 -2.66
N VAL A 248 13.02 -10.16 -3.15
CA VAL A 248 13.41 -10.37 -4.55
C VAL A 248 12.24 -10.16 -5.50
N SER A 249 11.02 -10.57 -5.14
CA SER A 249 9.85 -10.39 -6.01
C SER A 249 9.46 -8.92 -6.18
N ARG A 250 9.57 -8.10 -5.11
CA ARG A 250 9.33 -6.64 -5.17
C ARG A 250 10.42 -5.89 -5.97
N LEU A 251 11.66 -6.38 -5.98
CA LEU A 251 12.75 -5.84 -6.81
C LEU A 251 12.60 -6.23 -8.29
N TYR A 252 12.28 -7.50 -8.60
CA TYR A 252 12.11 -7.96 -9.98
C TYR A 252 11.05 -7.16 -10.75
N ILE A 253 9.97 -6.74 -10.07
CA ILE A 253 8.90 -5.94 -10.69
C ILE A 253 9.18 -4.42 -10.73
N GLY A 254 10.38 -3.97 -10.34
CA GLY A 254 10.76 -2.55 -10.42
C GLY A 254 9.92 -1.60 -9.54
N ALA A 255 9.25 -2.13 -8.51
CA ALA A 255 8.33 -1.36 -7.67
C ALA A 255 9.01 -0.67 -6.48
N HIS A 256 10.19 -1.14 -6.07
CA HIS A 256 10.96 -0.63 -4.95
C HIS A 256 12.46 -0.83 -5.19
N PHE A 257 13.29 0.05 -4.62
CA PHE A 257 14.75 -0.14 -4.57
C PHE A 257 15.18 -1.08 -3.42
N PRO A 258 16.38 -1.70 -3.48
CA PRO A 258 16.89 -2.59 -2.43
C PRO A 258 16.87 -2.00 -1.01
N HIS A 259 17.23 -0.72 -0.86
CA HIS A 259 17.24 -0.05 0.45
C HIS A 259 15.83 0.10 1.06
N GLN A 260 14.79 0.27 0.24
CA GLN A 260 13.39 0.42 0.67
C GLN A 260 12.80 -0.90 1.14
N VAL A 261 13.20 -1.98 0.48
CA VAL A 261 12.86 -3.37 0.81
C VAL A 261 13.50 -3.78 2.15
N LEU A 262 14.79 -3.47 2.34
CA LEU A 262 15.52 -3.70 3.59
C LEU A 262 14.96 -2.87 4.76
N LEU A 263 14.71 -1.57 4.56
CA LEU A 263 14.12 -0.69 5.56
C LEU A 263 12.73 -1.20 5.99
N GLY A 264 11.89 -1.60 5.03
CA GLY A 264 10.61 -2.25 5.31
C GLY A 264 10.77 -3.50 6.18
N GLY A 265 11.72 -4.38 5.85
CA GLY A 265 12.04 -5.56 6.66
C GLY A 265 12.47 -5.25 8.09
N ILE A 266 13.35 -4.26 8.29
CA ILE A 266 13.83 -3.86 9.63
C ILE A 266 12.66 -3.36 10.49
N ILE A 267 11.81 -2.48 9.94
CA ILE A 267 10.64 -1.95 10.64
C ILE A 267 9.64 -3.08 10.93
N GLY A 268 9.37 -3.94 9.94
CA GLY A 268 8.47 -5.09 10.06
C GLY A 268 8.91 -6.06 11.17
N PHE A 269 10.20 -6.37 11.24
CA PHE A 269 10.77 -7.19 12.32
C PHE A 269 10.54 -6.56 13.70
N PHE A 270 10.74 -5.24 13.84
CA PHE A 270 10.47 -4.52 15.08
C PHE A 270 8.99 -4.61 15.50
N PHE A 271 8.05 -4.41 14.58
CA PHE A 271 6.62 -4.55 14.89
C PHE A 271 6.22 -5.99 15.23
N GLY A 272 6.71 -6.97 14.47
CA GLY A 272 6.51 -8.39 14.77
C GLY A 272 6.99 -8.75 16.17
N TRP A 273 8.23 -8.37 16.51
CA TRP A 273 8.80 -8.54 17.84
C TRP A 273 7.97 -7.85 18.93
N LEU A 274 7.60 -6.58 18.75
CA LEU A 274 6.81 -5.80 19.70
C LEU A 274 5.46 -6.47 20.00
N PHE A 275 4.75 -6.95 18.98
CA PHE A 275 3.45 -7.60 19.16
C PHE A 275 3.51 -8.97 19.84
N THR A 276 4.67 -9.65 19.85
CA THR A 276 4.88 -10.83 20.73
C THR A 276 5.02 -10.47 22.21
N ARG A 277 5.43 -9.24 22.53
CA ARG A 277 5.56 -8.72 23.91
C ARG A 277 4.27 -8.09 24.44
N LEU A 278 3.49 -7.45 23.57
CA LEU A 278 2.25 -6.76 23.96
C LEU A 278 1.17 -7.72 24.53
N GLN A 279 0.53 -7.28 25.61
CA GLN A 279 -0.58 -7.97 26.28
C GLN A 279 -1.92 -7.70 25.58
N VAL A 280 -2.03 -8.06 24.30
CA VAL A 280 -3.22 -7.83 23.46
C VAL A 280 -4.52 -8.46 24.00
N GLY A 281 -4.42 -9.42 24.93
CA GLY A 281 -5.60 -9.94 25.67
C GLY A 281 -6.26 -8.93 26.63
N MET A 282 -5.62 -7.78 26.92
CA MET A 282 -6.17 -6.68 27.73
C MET A 282 -6.62 -5.49 26.86
N LEU A 283 -6.76 -5.70 25.54
CA LEU A 283 -7.31 -4.70 24.62
C LEU A 283 -8.76 -4.35 25.02
N ARG A 284 -9.13 -3.09 24.79
CA ARG A 284 -10.46 -2.51 25.02
C ARG A 284 -10.74 -1.47 23.94
N MET A 285 -12.00 -1.10 23.74
CA MET A 285 -12.41 -0.09 22.77
C MET A 285 -11.67 1.24 23.00
N LYS A 286 -11.46 1.65 24.26
CA LYS A 286 -10.69 2.86 24.59
C LYS A 286 -9.26 2.84 24.05
N HIS A 287 -8.60 1.68 24.01
CA HIS A 287 -7.25 1.56 23.47
C HIS A 287 -7.27 1.70 21.94
N CYS A 288 -8.24 1.06 21.28
CA CYS A 288 -8.41 1.13 19.83
C CYS A 288 -8.72 2.57 19.37
N LEU A 289 -9.62 3.27 20.07
CA LEU A 289 -9.94 4.68 19.83
C LEU A 289 -8.72 5.61 20.00
N LEU A 290 -7.96 5.46 21.09
CA LEU A 290 -6.76 6.28 21.33
C LEU A 290 -5.67 6.03 20.27
N THR A 291 -5.47 4.78 19.85
CA THR A 291 -4.52 4.44 18.79
C THR A 291 -4.94 5.02 17.45
N VAL A 292 -6.22 4.88 17.06
CA VAL A 292 -6.74 5.47 15.80
C VAL A 292 -6.65 6.99 15.83
N LEU A 293 -7.04 7.63 16.94
CA LEU A 293 -6.94 9.09 17.10
C LEU A 293 -5.49 9.57 16.96
N GLY A 294 -4.54 8.92 17.64
CA GLY A 294 -3.12 9.28 17.55
C GLY A 294 -2.54 9.11 16.14
N LEU A 295 -2.93 8.06 15.42
CA LEU A 295 -2.50 7.82 14.05
C LEU A 295 -3.11 8.80 13.04
N VAL A 296 -4.39 9.15 13.19
CA VAL A 296 -5.05 10.17 12.35
C VAL A 296 -4.44 11.55 12.62
N ILE A 297 -4.18 11.91 13.88
CA ILE A 297 -3.47 13.16 14.22
C ILE A 297 -2.07 13.17 13.59
N LEU A 298 -1.30 12.09 13.69
CA LEU A 298 0.03 11.99 13.06
C LEU A 298 -0.04 12.12 11.53
N ALA A 299 -0.99 11.45 10.89
CA ALA A 299 -1.22 11.54 9.44
C ALA A 299 -1.58 12.99 9.02
N VAL A 300 -2.46 13.66 9.76
CA VAL A 300 -2.85 15.06 9.52
C VAL A 300 -1.66 16.01 9.71
N ILE A 301 -0.84 15.80 10.75
CA ILE A 301 0.38 16.60 10.97
C ILE A 301 1.37 16.43 9.82
N VAL A 302 1.65 15.20 9.38
CA VAL A 302 2.56 14.93 8.27
C VAL A 302 2.02 15.52 6.95
N TYR A 303 0.73 15.32 6.66
CA TYR A 303 0.09 15.85 5.45
C TYR A 303 0.16 17.38 5.36
N ASN A 304 -0.15 18.09 6.45
CA ASN A 304 -0.04 19.55 6.49
C ASN A 304 1.43 20.00 6.49
N GLY A 305 2.34 19.26 7.13
CA GLY A 305 3.78 19.51 7.10
C GLY A 305 4.35 19.47 5.68
N MET A 306 3.95 18.49 4.86
CA MET A 306 4.33 18.43 3.44
C MET A 306 3.90 19.70 2.70
N ILE A 307 2.63 20.10 2.84
CA ILE A 307 2.08 21.30 2.19
C ILE A 307 2.82 22.58 2.63
N LEU A 308 3.12 22.72 3.93
CA LEU A 308 3.91 23.84 4.46
C LEU A 308 5.35 23.88 3.94
N CYS A 309 5.93 22.72 3.64
CA CYS A 309 7.22 22.60 2.96
C CYS A 309 7.14 22.76 1.42
N GLY A 310 5.97 23.08 0.86
CA GLY A 310 5.75 23.21 -0.59
C GLY A 310 5.68 21.86 -1.34
N VAL A 311 5.60 20.75 -0.62
CA VAL A 311 5.56 19.39 -1.18
C VAL A 311 4.11 18.93 -1.32
N ASP A 312 3.70 18.64 -2.55
CA ASP A 312 2.37 18.10 -2.87
C ASP A 312 2.22 16.64 -2.38
N PRO A 313 1.29 16.32 -1.46
CA PRO A 313 1.08 14.95 -0.99
C PRO A 313 0.70 13.94 -2.08
N GLU A 314 0.17 14.37 -3.23
CA GLU A 314 -0.21 13.53 -4.37
C GLU A 314 0.87 13.41 -5.46
N TRP A 315 2.09 13.93 -5.24
CA TRP A 315 3.22 13.90 -6.20
C TRP A 315 3.44 12.50 -6.83
N SER A 316 3.42 11.46 -6.00
CA SER A 316 3.66 10.06 -6.40
C SER A 316 2.52 9.48 -7.24
N VAL A 317 1.28 9.94 -7.04
CA VAL A 317 0.13 9.58 -7.88
C VAL A 317 0.30 10.17 -9.28
N LYS A 318 0.80 11.42 -9.37
CA LYS A 318 1.07 12.09 -10.64
C LYS A 318 2.21 11.41 -11.41
N LEU A 319 3.28 11.00 -10.72
CA LEU A 319 4.36 10.22 -11.33
C LEU A 319 3.91 8.81 -11.77
N ALA A 320 3.08 8.12 -10.98
CA ALA A 320 2.50 6.84 -11.36
C ALA A 320 1.66 6.95 -12.65
N LEU A 321 0.79 7.96 -12.74
CA LEU A 321 -0.02 8.24 -13.93
C LEU A 321 0.80 8.69 -15.15
N LYS A 322 1.97 9.34 -14.95
CA LYS A 322 2.87 9.81 -16.02
C LYS A 322 3.73 8.68 -16.60
N HIS A 323 4.19 7.74 -15.77
CA HIS A 323 5.23 6.77 -16.14
C HIS A 323 4.79 5.31 -16.15
N CYS A 324 3.57 4.98 -15.71
CA CYS A 324 3.05 3.63 -15.89
C CYS A 324 2.80 3.34 -17.37
N VAL A 325 3.25 2.17 -17.86
CA VAL A 325 3.06 1.73 -19.26
C VAL A 325 1.58 1.61 -19.65
N ASP A 326 0.70 1.30 -18.69
CA ASP A 326 -0.74 1.17 -18.88
C ASP A 326 -1.47 1.86 -17.70
N PRO A 327 -2.11 3.03 -17.92
CA PRO A 327 -2.82 3.76 -16.88
C PRO A 327 -3.94 2.97 -16.17
N SER A 328 -4.43 1.87 -16.75
CA SER A 328 -5.44 1.03 -16.09
C SER A 328 -4.88 0.29 -14.86
N TRP A 329 -3.56 0.08 -14.77
CA TRP A 329 -2.91 -0.55 -13.62
C TRP A 329 -2.82 0.38 -12.39
N VAL A 330 -3.14 1.67 -12.55
CA VAL A 330 -3.08 2.68 -11.49
C VAL A 330 -4.40 2.69 -10.71
N HIS A 331 -4.40 2.12 -9.51
CA HIS A 331 -5.63 1.88 -8.74
C HIS A 331 -5.74 2.74 -7.47
N LEU A 332 -6.89 3.40 -7.28
CA LEU A 332 -7.24 4.19 -6.09
C LEU A 332 -7.11 3.40 -4.76
N THR A 333 -7.31 2.09 -4.80
CA THR A 333 -7.13 1.18 -3.65
C THR A 333 -5.70 1.20 -3.09
N THR A 334 -4.69 1.49 -3.91
CA THR A 334 -3.27 1.52 -3.50
C THR A 334 -2.84 2.86 -2.88
N THR A 335 -3.76 3.83 -2.77
CA THR A 335 -3.43 5.15 -2.22
C THR A 335 -3.22 5.11 -0.70
N PRO A 336 -2.25 5.87 -0.14
CA PRO A 336 -2.05 6.00 1.30
C PRO A 336 -3.31 6.40 2.08
N LEU A 337 -4.18 7.23 1.46
CA LEU A 337 -5.44 7.66 2.07
C LEU A 337 -6.48 6.52 2.13
N ASN A 338 -6.60 5.69 1.09
CA ASN A 338 -7.48 4.52 1.13
C ASN A 338 -7.05 3.52 2.22
N ALA A 339 -5.74 3.30 2.38
CA ALA A 339 -5.20 2.46 3.46
C ALA A 339 -5.57 3.02 4.85
N LEU A 340 -5.38 4.32 5.10
CA LEU A 340 -5.76 4.96 6.36
C LEU A 340 -7.24 4.71 6.72
N PHE A 341 -8.18 4.91 5.79
CA PHE A 341 -9.61 4.63 6.05
C PHE A 341 -9.89 3.13 6.25
N ARG A 342 -9.25 2.23 5.49
CA ARG A 342 -9.34 0.77 5.65
C ARG A 342 -8.91 0.33 7.06
N ASP A 343 -7.72 0.74 7.45
CA ASP A 343 -7.03 0.21 8.62
C ASP A 343 -7.57 0.83 9.92
N CYS A 344 -7.94 2.11 9.91
CA CYS A 344 -8.71 2.70 10.99
C CYS A 344 -10.07 2.01 11.14
N GLY A 345 -10.73 1.66 10.03
CA GLY A 345 -11.95 0.84 10.04
C GLY A 345 -11.73 -0.50 10.74
N ALA A 346 -10.67 -1.23 10.35
CA ALA A 346 -10.31 -2.51 10.97
C ALA A 346 -10.02 -2.39 12.48
N ILE A 347 -9.22 -1.41 12.91
CA ILE A 347 -8.89 -1.22 14.34
C ILE A 347 -10.13 -0.86 15.17
N ILE A 348 -11.04 -0.03 14.64
CA ILE A 348 -12.34 0.25 15.29
C ILE A 348 -13.24 -0.99 15.32
N GLY A 349 -13.25 -1.80 14.25
CA GLY A 349 -13.94 -3.09 14.21
C GLY A 349 -13.44 -4.08 15.25
N VAL A 350 -12.12 -4.13 15.50
CA VAL A 350 -11.53 -4.87 16.64
C VAL A 350 -12.02 -4.31 17.98
N GLY A 351 -12.06 -2.98 18.12
CA GLY A 351 -12.53 -2.31 19.33
C GLY A 351 -13.96 -2.66 19.71
N PHE A 352 -14.88 -2.65 18.74
CA PHE A 352 -16.25 -3.13 18.93
C PHE A 352 -16.32 -4.64 19.19
N ALA A 353 -15.45 -5.43 18.56
CA ALA A 353 -15.43 -6.87 18.74
C ALA A 353 -15.07 -7.25 20.19
N VAL A 354 -14.01 -6.68 20.77
CA VAL A 354 -13.52 -7.09 22.10
C VAL A 354 -14.45 -6.72 23.26
N GLU A 355 -15.23 -5.65 23.15
CA GLU A 355 -16.27 -5.31 24.14
C GLU A 355 -17.59 -6.10 23.93
N SER A 356 -17.73 -6.81 22.80
CA SER A 356 -18.98 -7.51 22.48
C SER A 356 -19.15 -8.80 23.27
N LYS A 357 -20.39 -9.08 23.70
CA LYS A 357 -20.76 -10.35 24.33
C LYS A 357 -20.34 -11.58 23.50
N TYR A 358 -20.45 -11.47 22.16
CA TYR A 358 -20.09 -12.52 21.21
C TYR A 358 -18.62 -12.93 21.32
N PHE A 359 -17.71 -11.96 21.49
CA PHE A 359 -16.29 -12.24 21.74
C PHE A 359 -16.06 -12.76 23.15
N ILE A 360 -16.70 -12.17 24.18
CA ILE A 360 -16.52 -12.59 25.57
C ILE A 360 -16.95 -14.07 25.76
N GLU A 361 -18.12 -14.46 25.26
CA GLU A 361 -18.67 -15.83 25.33
C GLU A 361 -17.90 -16.86 24.47
N THR A 362 -17.04 -16.41 23.54
CA THR A 362 -16.15 -17.27 22.73
C THR A 362 -14.69 -17.28 23.21
N SER A 363 -14.25 -16.23 23.92
CA SER A 363 -12.85 -15.95 24.27
C SER A 363 -12.10 -17.07 24.98
N GLY A 364 -12.78 -17.81 25.87
CA GLY A 364 -12.19 -18.84 26.75
C GLY A 364 -12.16 -20.27 26.20
N VAL A 365 -12.56 -20.53 24.95
CA VAL A 365 -12.60 -21.88 24.37
C VAL A 365 -11.67 -21.99 23.17
N LEU A 366 -10.68 -22.88 23.26
CA LEU A 366 -9.85 -23.33 22.14
C LEU A 366 -10.68 -24.34 21.32
N HIS A 367 -10.94 -24.05 20.04
CA HIS A 367 -12.07 -24.62 19.27
C HIS A 367 -11.84 -26.04 18.71
N ARG A 368 -11.10 -26.91 19.43
CA ARG A 368 -10.58 -28.21 18.99
C ARG A 368 -11.60 -29.23 18.46
N ASP A 369 -12.89 -28.98 18.62
CA ASP A 369 -14.01 -29.87 18.24
C ASP A 369 -14.35 -29.80 16.73
N GLY A 370 -13.44 -29.36 15.86
CA GLY A 370 -13.66 -29.23 14.41
C GLY A 370 -14.44 -27.97 13.97
N SER A 371 -15.09 -27.26 14.91
CA SER A 371 -15.76 -25.97 14.65
C SER A 371 -14.83 -24.89 14.05
N GLU A 372 -13.51 -25.07 14.21
CA GLU A 372 -12.46 -24.25 13.60
C GLU A 372 -12.57 -24.17 12.07
N VAL A 373 -12.74 -25.30 11.40
CA VAL A 373 -12.78 -25.36 9.93
C VAL A 373 -13.99 -24.62 9.40
N ILE A 374 -15.16 -24.81 10.04
CA ILE A 374 -16.39 -24.11 9.69
C ILE A 374 -16.27 -22.61 9.96
N THR A 375 -15.68 -22.20 11.09
CA THR A 375 -15.40 -20.78 11.42
C THR A 375 -14.48 -20.15 10.37
N SER A 376 -13.47 -20.88 9.90
CA SER A 376 -12.54 -20.43 8.86
C SER A 376 -13.26 -20.27 7.51
N VAL A 377 -14.01 -21.28 7.06
CA VAL A 377 -14.72 -21.28 5.77
C VAL A 377 -15.82 -20.21 5.72
N VAL A 378 -16.61 -20.06 6.79
CA VAL A 378 -17.64 -19.00 6.85
C VAL A 378 -17.00 -17.61 6.87
N SER A 379 -15.87 -17.43 7.57
CA SER A 379 -15.15 -16.15 7.54
C SER A 379 -14.56 -15.87 6.15
N LEU A 380 -13.90 -16.84 5.51
CA LEU A 380 -13.39 -16.74 4.13
C LEU A 380 -14.46 -16.26 3.15
N LEU A 381 -15.60 -16.96 3.11
CA LEU A 381 -16.72 -16.64 2.24
C LEU A 381 -17.30 -15.25 2.54
N LEU A 382 -17.38 -14.86 3.81
CA LEU A 382 -17.90 -13.54 4.19
C LEU A 382 -16.94 -12.39 3.79
N VAL A 383 -15.63 -12.54 3.98
CA VAL A 383 -14.66 -11.53 3.53
C VAL A 383 -14.68 -11.42 1.99
N GLN A 384 -14.78 -12.55 1.27
CA GLN A 384 -14.93 -12.56 -0.20
C GLN A 384 -16.23 -11.87 -0.65
N LEU A 385 -17.39 -12.25 -0.12
CA LEU A 385 -18.67 -11.62 -0.42
C LEU A 385 -18.66 -10.12 -0.11
N CYS A 386 -18.08 -9.71 1.02
CA CYS A 386 -17.93 -8.30 1.35
C CYS A 386 -16.98 -7.58 0.38
N SER A 387 -15.92 -8.21 -0.12
CA SER A 387 -14.98 -7.59 -1.06
C SER A 387 -15.60 -7.30 -2.44
N HIS A 388 -16.62 -8.06 -2.85
CA HIS A 388 -17.39 -7.83 -4.08
C HIS A 388 -18.44 -6.70 -3.98
N ILE A 389 -18.65 -6.09 -2.81
CA ILE A 389 -19.58 -4.95 -2.67
C ILE A 389 -18.98 -3.73 -3.41
N PRO A 390 -19.65 -3.20 -4.45
CA PRO A 390 -19.13 -2.07 -5.22
C PRO A 390 -19.15 -0.78 -4.38
N ARG A 391 -18.05 -0.01 -4.41
CA ARG A 391 -17.95 1.31 -3.78
C ARG A 391 -18.17 2.42 -4.81
N PRO A 392 -18.84 3.53 -4.47
CA PRO A 392 -19.17 4.60 -5.42
C PRO A 392 -17.95 5.46 -5.77
N VAL A 393 -17.19 5.04 -6.78
CA VAL A 393 -15.96 5.75 -7.23
C VAL A 393 -16.18 7.21 -7.66
N HIS A 394 -17.39 7.60 -8.07
CA HIS A 394 -17.73 8.98 -8.44
C HIS A 394 -17.85 9.95 -7.26
N ASN A 395 -17.99 9.47 -6.02
CA ASN A 395 -18.04 10.32 -4.83
C ASN A 395 -17.06 9.78 -3.79
N LEU A 396 -15.90 10.43 -3.70
CA LEU A 396 -14.78 9.93 -2.90
C LEU A 396 -15.05 9.97 -1.40
N THR A 397 -15.87 10.90 -0.91
CA THR A 397 -16.33 10.90 0.49
C THR A 397 -17.13 9.63 0.79
N LEU A 398 -18.06 9.25 -0.11
CA LEU A 398 -18.79 7.99 0.02
C LEU A 398 -17.91 6.75 -0.22
N TYR A 399 -16.90 6.83 -1.09
CA TYR A 399 -15.92 5.77 -1.29
C TYR A 399 -15.10 5.51 -0.01
N TYR A 400 -14.49 6.54 0.59
CA TYR A 400 -13.65 6.41 1.79
C TYR A 400 -14.45 6.04 3.05
N LEU A 401 -15.62 6.66 3.27
CA LEU A 401 -16.53 6.25 4.35
C LEU A 401 -17.05 4.82 4.13
N GLY A 402 -17.32 4.44 2.88
CA GLY A 402 -17.67 3.08 2.48
C GLY A 402 -16.56 2.08 2.82
N THR A 403 -15.31 2.37 2.46
CA THR A 403 -14.13 1.57 2.84
C THR A 403 -14.03 1.42 4.36
N PHE A 404 -14.10 2.51 5.12
CA PHE A 404 -14.03 2.46 6.59
C PHE A 404 -15.13 1.58 7.20
N ALA A 405 -16.38 1.78 6.77
CA ALA A 405 -17.52 0.99 7.26
C ALA A 405 -17.39 -0.50 6.87
N GLN A 406 -17.01 -0.78 5.62
CA GLN A 406 -16.79 -2.12 5.08
C GLN A 406 -15.73 -2.89 5.91
N TYR A 407 -14.56 -2.30 6.15
CA TYR A 407 -13.50 -2.98 6.92
C TYR A 407 -13.80 -3.05 8.42
N CYS A 408 -14.53 -2.07 8.99
CA CYS A 408 -15.05 -2.16 10.36
C CYS A 408 -16.02 -3.34 10.52
N CYS A 409 -17.01 -3.47 9.62
CA CYS A 409 -17.96 -4.57 9.61
C CYS A 409 -17.28 -5.94 9.37
N ILE A 410 -16.43 -6.06 8.35
CA ILE A 410 -15.65 -7.29 8.07
C ILE A 410 -14.90 -7.74 9.33
N THR A 411 -14.21 -6.82 9.99
CA THR A 411 -13.38 -7.14 11.15
C THR A 411 -14.22 -7.51 12.37
N PHE A 412 -15.26 -6.74 12.69
CA PHE A 412 -16.20 -7.08 13.77
C PHE A 412 -16.82 -8.47 13.58
N VAL A 413 -17.32 -8.75 12.38
CA VAL A 413 -17.99 -10.01 12.06
C VAL A 413 -17.02 -11.20 12.11
N SER A 414 -15.79 -11.05 11.63
CA SER A 414 -14.77 -12.11 11.60
C SER A 414 -14.09 -12.37 12.96
N VAL A 415 -14.00 -11.35 13.83
CA VAL A 415 -13.42 -11.47 15.18
C VAL A 415 -14.42 -12.04 16.19
N ALA A 416 -15.70 -11.62 16.12
CA ALA A 416 -16.69 -11.89 17.16
C ALA A 416 -17.93 -12.68 16.67
N LEU A 417 -18.58 -12.25 15.58
CA LEU A 417 -19.91 -12.75 15.23
C LEU A 417 -19.88 -14.17 14.62
N VAL A 418 -19.06 -14.41 13.59
CA VAL A 418 -18.95 -15.74 12.96
C VAL A 418 -18.52 -16.81 13.97
N PRO A 419 -17.47 -16.61 14.80
CA PRO A 419 -17.12 -17.54 15.89
C PRO A 419 -18.28 -17.88 16.83
N TYR A 420 -19.07 -16.88 17.22
CA TYR A 420 -20.22 -17.05 18.11
C TYR A 420 -21.33 -17.87 17.45
N VAL A 421 -21.74 -17.48 16.24
CA VAL A 421 -22.80 -18.17 15.48
C VAL A 421 -22.42 -19.62 15.17
N VAL A 422 -21.18 -19.87 14.71
CA VAL A 422 -20.71 -21.24 14.44
C VAL A 422 -20.70 -22.08 15.72
N LYS A 423 -20.16 -21.56 16.84
CA LYS A 423 -20.14 -22.26 18.14
C LYS A 423 -21.56 -22.56 18.65
N THR A 424 -22.50 -21.62 18.54
CA THR A 424 -23.90 -21.83 18.93
C THR A 424 -24.57 -22.93 18.11
N ILE A 425 -24.42 -22.91 16.77
CA ILE A 425 -25.00 -23.94 15.89
C ILE A 425 -24.32 -25.30 16.11
N TRP A 426 -23.02 -25.33 16.34
CA TRP A 426 -22.26 -26.55 16.62
C TRP A 426 -22.74 -27.24 17.91
N ASN A 427 -22.86 -26.48 18.99
CA ASN A 427 -23.37 -26.98 20.27
C ASN A 427 -24.80 -27.52 20.16
N LEU A 428 -25.67 -26.83 19.41
CA LEU A 428 -27.04 -27.29 19.13
C LEU A 428 -27.08 -28.61 18.34
N LYS A 429 -26.10 -28.87 17.46
CA LYS A 429 -25.99 -30.13 16.72
C LYS A 429 -25.38 -31.29 17.53
N GLN A 430 -24.56 -31.01 18.54
CA GLN A 430 -24.04 -32.04 19.44
C GLN A 430 -25.06 -32.50 20.50
N PHE A 431 -26.10 -31.69 20.77
CA PHE A 431 -27.20 -32.04 21.67
C PHE A 431 -28.57 -32.09 20.94
N PRO A 432 -28.79 -33.05 20.03
CA PRO A 432 -30.14 -33.35 19.56
C PRO A 432 -30.98 -33.79 20.76
N LYS A 433 -32.18 -33.19 20.91
CA LYS A 433 -33.06 -33.35 22.07
C LYS A 433 -33.34 -34.82 22.40
N SER A 434 -32.77 -35.33 23.50
CA SER A 434 -33.22 -36.55 24.18
C SER A 434 -34.53 -36.33 24.96
N VAL A 435 -35.53 -35.75 24.31
CA VAL A 435 -36.91 -35.64 24.85
C VAL A 435 -37.59 -37.00 24.63
N GLY A 436 -37.16 -37.96 25.45
CA GLY A 436 -37.62 -39.34 25.47
C GLY A 436 -37.57 -39.85 26.92
N SER A 437 -38.62 -39.54 27.67
CA SER A 437 -38.94 -40.09 29.01
C SER A 437 -37.77 -40.36 29.98
N MET A 438 -37.44 -39.39 30.83
CA MET A 438 -36.81 -39.67 32.14
C MET A 438 -37.65 -39.07 33.27
N GLY A 439 -37.93 -39.89 34.28
CA GLY A 439 -38.82 -39.56 35.38
C GLY A 439 -38.22 -38.62 36.44
N PRO A 440 -39.04 -38.14 37.39
CA PRO A 440 -38.64 -37.15 38.39
C PRO A 440 -37.74 -37.75 39.48
N GLY A 441 -36.44 -37.91 39.17
CA GLY A 441 -35.45 -38.42 40.14
C GLY A 441 -34.06 -37.76 40.09
N LEU A 442 -33.60 -37.27 38.93
CA LEU A 442 -32.16 -36.97 38.74
C LEU A 442 -31.73 -35.51 38.99
N PHE A 443 -32.64 -34.61 39.39
CA PHE A 443 -32.32 -33.18 39.55
C PHE A 443 -31.38 -32.83 40.72
N ARG A 444 -31.02 -33.80 41.59
CA ARG A 444 -30.31 -33.53 42.85
C ARG A 444 -28.77 -33.68 42.81
N SER A 445 -28.19 -34.23 41.73
CA SER A 445 -26.74 -34.51 41.65
C SER A 445 -25.92 -33.43 40.92
N MET A 446 -26.48 -32.78 39.90
CA MET A 446 -25.72 -31.86 39.02
C MET A 446 -25.37 -30.50 39.65
N ALA A 447 -25.98 -30.12 40.77
CA ALA A 447 -25.70 -28.86 41.48
C ALA A 447 -24.33 -28.80 42.19
N ARG A 448 -23.46 -29.82 42.04
CA ARG A 448 -22.15 -29.92 42.72
C ARG A 448 -20.99 -30.29 41.78
N ARG A 449 -20.75 -29.49 40.73
CA ARG A 449 -19.39 -29.32 40.19
C ARG A 449 -19.02 -27.84 40.23
N LYS A 450 -18.40 -27.43 41.34
CA LYS A 450 -17.80 -26.12 41.50
C LYS A 450 -16.67 -25.92 40.49
N VAL A 451 -16.45 -24.67 40.14
CA VAL A 451 -15.23 -24.16 39.50
C VAL A 451 -13.99 -24.68 40.25
N THR A 452 -13.12 -25.36 39.52
CA THR A 452 -11.69 -25.50 39.85
C THR A 452 -10.89 -24.90 38.70
N ALA A 453 -10.47 -23.66 38.87
CA ALA A 453 -9.48 -23.04 37.99
C ALA A 453 -8.11 -23.68 38.24
N ASN A 454 -7.29 -23.82 37.19
CA ASN A 454 -5.85 -24.05 37.30
C ASN A 454 -5.17 -23.78 35.94
N PHE A 455 -4.25 -22.81 35.94
CA PHE A 455 -3.30 -22.42 34.87
C PHE A 455 -3.88 -21.87 33.56
#